data_AF-A0AAV5DXF5-F1
#
_entry.id   AF-A0AAV5DXF5-F1
#
_cell.length_a   1.000
_cell.length_b   1.000
_cell.length_c   1.000
_cell.angle_alpha   90.00
_cell.angle_beta   90.00
_cell.angle_gamma   90.00
#
_symmetry.space_group_name_H-M   'P 1'
#
loop_
_entity.id
_entity.type
_entity.pdbx_description
1 polymer ?
#
loop_
_entity_poly.entity_id
_entity_poly.type
_entity_poly.pdbx_seq_one_letter_code
_entity_poly.pdbx_strand_id
1 'polypeptide(L)'
;MYVALPIDLNLSFSGLSGDISSSFANLKAVQYLYGNNPNLCTNADSCQTTKGSSKLAIYIGPTNSVVKPLNETPMSHVSRDGAMDAPSSLQQLENRRFTYKELEVITNNFKQVLGRGGFGYVYDGFLENGTQVAVKLRSDSSNQGVKEFLAEAQILTRIHHKNLVSMIGYCKDGDYMALVYEYMSEGTLQESIEGSGQSGRFLNWRQRLKIALESAQGLEYLHMGSNPPLIHRDVKTSNILLNSKLEAKIADFGLSKAFNRDNDTHISTNVIVGTPGYVDPEYGSCTNL
;
A
#
# COMPACT_ATOMS: atom_id res chain seq x y z
N MET A 1 -10.87 2.98 19.21
CA MET A 1 -9.45 2.79 19.57
C MET A 1 -8.81 2.02 18.42
N TYR A 2 -7.78 2.54 17.76
CA TYR A 2 -7.10 1.82 16.68
C TYR A 2 -5.66 1.53 17.09
N VAL A 3 -5.32 0.26 17.30
CA VAL A 3 -3.97 -0.18 17.68
C VAL A 3 -3.16 -0.46 16.41
N ALA A 4 -1.92 0.03 16.34
CA ALA A 4 -0.99 -0.44 15.30
C ALA A 4 -0.55 -1.86 15.67
N LEU A 5 -1.33 -2.85 15.22
CA LEU A 5 -0.98 -4.25 15.39
C LEU A 5 0.18 -4.61 14.43
N PRO A 6 1.08 -5.54 14.80
CA PRO A 6 1.94 -6.19 13.84
C PRO A 6 1.06 -6.77 12.70
N ILE A 7 1.52 -6.64 11.45
CA ILE A 7 0.79 -7.18 10.29
C ILE A 7 0.83 -8.70 10.38
N ASP A 8 -0.20 -9.30 10.98
CA ASP A 8 -0.38 -10.75 11.05
C ASP A 8 -1.13 -11.22 9.80
N LEU A 9 -0.38 -11.76 8.84
CA LEU A 9 -0.94 -12.38 7.64
C LEU A 9 -1.40 -13.81 7.95
N ASN A 10 -2.64 -13.98 8.40
CA ASN A 10 -3.22 -15.30 8.63
C ASN A 10 -3.79 -15.90 7.33
N LEU A 11 -2.99 -16.73 6.63
CA LEU A 11 -3.46 -17.52 5.46
C LEU A 11 -3.85 -18.95 5.81
N SER A 12 -4.05 -19.28 7.10
CA SER A 12 -4.52 -20.59 7.50
C SER A 12 -5.88 -20.86 6.83
N PHE A 13 -6.09 -22.05 6.26
CA PHE A 13 -7.35 -22.46 5.60
C PHE A 13 -7.68 -21.76 4.26
N SER A 14 -6.72 -21.06 3.65
CA SER A 14 -6.92 -20.36 2.37
C SER A 14 -7.02 -21.28 1.14
N GLY A 15 -6.73 -22.58 1.28
CA GLY A 15 -6.74 -23.54 0.18
C GLY A 15 -5.64 -23.31 -0.86
N LEU A 16 -4.65 -22.46 -0.56
CA LEU A 16 -3.55 -22.15 -1.46
C LEU A 16 -2.63 -23.37 -1.65
N SER A 17 -2.21 -23.61 -2.90
CA SER A 17 -1.30 -24.68 -3.27
C SER A 17 -0.26 -24.21 -4.28
N GLY A 18 0.98 -24.68 -4.17
CA GLY A 18 2.05 -24.42 -5.16
C GLY A 18 3.35 -23.90 -4.56
N ASP A 19 4.30 -23.59 -5.45
CA ASP A 19 5.67 -23.18 -5.09
C ASP A 19 5.74 -21.71 -4.63
N ILE A 20 6.40 -21.48 -3.50
CA ILE A 20 6.74 -20.18 -2.94
C ILE A 20 8.18 -19.89 -3.37
N SER A 21 8.37 -18.87 -4.21
CA SER A 21 9.70 -18.49 -4.66
C SER A 21 10.64 -18.22 -3.48
N SER A 22 11.89 -18.71 -3.58
CA SER A 22 12.94 -18.56 -2.56
C SER A 22 13.18 -17.12 -2.08
N SER A 23 12.84 -16.12 -2.90
CA SER A 23 12.87 -14.69 -2.51
C SER A 23 11.91 -14.35 -1.37
N PHE A 24 10.86 -15.15 -1.15
CA PHE A 24 9.88 -14.97 -0.08
C PHE A 24 10.23 -15.78 1.18
N ALA A 25 11.08 -16.80 1.09
CA ALA A 25 11.42 -17.69 2.20
C ALA A 25 12.12 -16.99 3.37
N ASN A 26 12.76 -15.84 3.11
CA ASN A 26 13.49 -15.05 4.11
C ASN A 26 12.59 -14.05 4.87
N LEU A 27 11.31 -13.94 4.52
CA LEU A 27 10.38 -13.06 5.21
C LEU A 27 9.79 -13.80 6.42
N LYS A 28 9.94 -13.23 7.62
CA LYS A 28 9.37 -13.81 8.86
C LYS A 28 7.86 -14.06 8.74
N ALA A 29 7.13 -13.21 8.01
CA ALA A 29 5.70 -13.40 7.74
C ALA A 29 5.40 -14.63 6.87
N VAL A 30 6.31 -15.01 5.96
CA VAL A 30 6.15 -16.16 5.06
C VAL A 30 6.47 -17.49 5.76
N GLN A 31 7.33 -17.49 6.78
CA GLN A 31 7.53 -18.66 7.64
C GLN A 31 6.25 -19.12 8.33
N TYR A 32 5.36 -18.18 8.69
CA TYR A 32 4.05 -18.49 9.27
C TYR A 32 3.07 -19.11 8.25
N LEU A 33 3.24 -18.80 6.95
CA LEU A 33 2.43 -19.36 5.86
C LEU A 33 2.66 -20.85 5.67
N TYR A 34 3.90 -21.31 5.86
CA TYR A 34 4.31 -22.70 5.68
C TYR A 34 3.78 -23.63 6.78
N GLY A 35 3.75 -23.16 8.03
CA GLY A 35 3.35 -23.97 9.19
C GLY A 35 1.90 -24.44 9.16
N ASN A 36 1.00 -23.67 8.52
CA ASN A 36 -0.45 -23.92 8.54
C ASN A 36 -1.05 -24.23 7.15
N ASN A 37 -0.25 -24.35 6.09
CA ASN A 37 -0.70 -24.72 4.75
C ASN A 37 0.17 -25.84 4.15
N PRO A 38 -0.18 -27.12 4.37
CA PRO A 38 0.62 -28.26 3.92
C PRO A 38 0.74 -28.40 2.39
N ASN A 39 0.00 -27.61 1.62
CA ASN A 39 -0.01 -27.62 0.16
C ASN A 39 0.92 -26.55 -0.46
N LEU A 40 1.61 -25.74 0.36
CA LEU A 40 2.60 -24.75 -0.09
C LEU A 40 4.00 -25.32 0.06
N CYS A 41 4.80 -25.25 -1.01
CA CYS A 41 6.16 -25.79 -1.05
C CYS A 41 7.17 -24.66 -1.26
N THR A 42 8.38 -24.81 -0.74
CA THR A 42 9.43 -23.76 -0.80
C THR A 42 10.42 -23.94 -1.95
N ASN A 43 10.35 -25.07 -2.67
CA ASN A 43 11.15 -25.36 -3.85
C ASN A 43 10.36 -26.31 -4.76
N ALA A 44 10.62 -26.23 -6.08
CA ALA A 44 9.97 -27.07 -7.09
C ALA A 44 10.04 -28.59 -6.79
N ASP A 45 11.10 -29.05 -6.11
CA ASP A 45 11.30 -30.46 -5.76
C ASP A 45 10.42 -30.95 -4.59
N SER A 46 9.85 -30.05 -3.79
CA SER A 46 8.99 -30.40 -2.64
C SER A 46 7.48 -30.37 -2.96
N CYS A 47 7.10 -29.94 -4.17
CA CYS A 47 5.71 -30.01 -4.62
C CYS A 47 5.37 -31.37 -5.24
N GLN A 48 4.98 -32.32 -4.37
CA GLN A 48 4.33 -33.54 -4.84
C GLN A 48 2.81 -33.32 -4.94
N THR A 49 2.28 -33.46 -6.16
CA THR A 49 0.82 -33.44 -6.39
C THR A 49 0.19 -34.70 -5.79
N THR A 50 -0.43 -34.58 -4.62
CA THR A 50 -1.16 -35.70 -4.02
C THR A 50 -2.51 -35.88 -4.71
N LYS A 51 -2.55 -36.77 -5.72
CA LYS A 51 -3.80 -37.42 -6.14
C LYS A 51 -4.25 -38.36 -5.02
N GLY A 52 -5.32 -38.03 -4.30
CA GLY A 52 -5.94 -39.02 -3.40
C GLY A 52 -6.90 -38.43 -2.38
N SER A 53 -8.18 -38.80 -2.52
CA SER A 53 -9.26 -38.57 -1.56
C SER A 53 -8.90 -39.03 -0.14
N SER A 54 -9.18 -38.24 0.90
CA SER A 54 -9.23 -38.75 2.28
C SER A 54 -10.10 -37.89 3.20
N LYS A 55 -10.99 -38.57 3.93
CA LYS A 55 -11.82 -38.04 5.02
C LYS A 55 -10.92 -37.66 6.21
N LEU A 56 -11.19 -36.53 6.85
CA LEU A 56 -10.43 -36.03 8.00
C LEU A 56 -11.06 -36.50 9.33
N ALA A 57 -10.31 -37.23 10.14
CA ALA A 57 -10.58 -37.42 11.56
C ALA A 57 -9.77 -36.37 12.34
N ILE A 58 -10.43 -35.62 13.22
CA ILE A 58 -9.83 -34.55 14.04
C ILE A 58 -9.49 -35.11 15.42
N TYR A 59 -8.25 -34.93 15.86
CA TYR A 59 -7.87 -35.08 17.27
C TYR A 59 -7.14 -33.80 17.71
N ILE A 60 -7.57 -33.21 18.82
CA ILE A 60 -6.98 -32.00 19.42
C ILE A 60 -6.27 -32.40 20.72
N GLY A 61 -5.01 -32.01 20.85
CA GLY A 61 -4.26 -32.05 22.11
C GLY A 61 -3.37 -30.81 22.23
N PRO A 62 -3.27 -30.16 23.42
CA PRO A 62 -2.57 -28.89 23.57
C PRO A 62 -1.12 -29.09 23.99
N THR A 63 -0.18 -28.32 23.44
CA THR A 63 1.11 -28.10 24.11
C THR A 63 1.59 -26.66 23.95
N ASN A 64 1.65 -25.97 25.09
CA ASN A 64 2.46 -24.78 25.33
C ASN A 64 3.94 -25.07 25.06
N SER A 65 4.68 -24.12 24.50
CA SER A 65 6.14 -24.01 24.70
C SER A 65 6.59 -22.56 24.57
N VAL A 66 7.15 -22.07 25.68
CA VAL A 66 7.86 -20.80 25.86
C VAL A 66 9.26 -20.92 25.25
N VAL A 67 9.74 -19.91 24.53
CA VAL A 67 11.16 -19.80 24.12
C VAL A 67 11.73 -18.44 24.55
N LYS A 68 12.88 -18.49 25.22
CA LYS A 68 13.66 -17.36 25.76
C LYS A 68 14.52 -16.68 24.67
N PRO A 69 14.91 -15.39 24.85
CA PRO A 69 15.75 -14.67 23.89
C PRO A 69 17.25 -15.01 24.06
N LEU A 70 18.00 -14.99 22.95
CA LEU A 70 19.46 -15.05 22.95
C LEU A 70 20.03 -13.71 22.44
N ASN A 71 20.99 -13.18 23.20
CA ASN A 71 21.68 -11.91 22.99
C ASN A 71 22.64 -11.89 21.79
N GLU A 72 22.85 -10.68 21.27
CA GLU A 72 23.80 -10.28 20.22
C GLU A 72 25.28 -10.26 20.69
N THR A 73 26.21 -10.32 19.72
CA THR A 73 27.52 -9.65 19.78
C THR A 73 27.96 -9.12 18.39
N PRO A 74 28.85 -8.11 18.31
CA PRO A 74 28.95 -7.19 17.16
C PRO A 74 30.28 -7.23 16.36
N MET A 75 30.34 -6.38 15.31
CA MET A 75 31.45 -5.96 14.43
C MET A 75 31.65 -6.81 13.15
N SER A 76 31.98 -6.25 11.97
CA SER A 76 32.81 -5.08 11.66
C SER A 76 32.51 -4.45 10.28
N HIS A 77 33.00 -3.22 10.11
CA HIS A 77 33.02 -2.38 8.91
C HIS A 77 33.74 -3.00 7.70
N VAL A 78 33.17 -2.81 6.50
CA VAL A 78 33.92 -2.77 5.23
C VAL A 78 33.38 -1.64 4.35
N SER A 79 34.31 -0.87 3.80
CA SER A 79 34.14 0.37 3.06
C SER A 79 33.37 0.23 1.74
N ARG A 80 32.62 1.30 1.43
CA ARG A 80 31.94 1.55 0.15
C ARG A 80 32.93 2.17 -0.85
N ASP A 81 32.94 1.64 -2.07
CA ASP A 81 33.33 2.37 -3.26
C ASP A 81 32.30 2.15 -4.38
N GLY A 82 31.92 3.26 -5.03
CA GLY A 82 31.42 3.27 -6.41
C GLY A 82 29.91 3.11 -6.64
N ALA A 83 29.20 4.24 -6.73
CA ALA A 83 28.42 4.66 -7.91
C ALA A 83 27.50 5.83 -7.51
N MET A 84 27.80 7.03 -8.02
CA MET A 84 26.86 8.15 -7.97
C MET A 84 25.76 7.88 -8.98
N ASP A 85 24.62 7.35 -8.53
CA ASP A 85 23.39 7.41 -9.30
C ASP A 85 22.95 8.88 -9.37
N ALA A 86 22.81 9.38 -10.60
CA ALA A 86 22.23 10.68 -10.86
C ALA A 86 20.82 10.73 -10.23
N PRO A 87 20.47 11.80 -9.49
CA PRO A 87 19.14 11.91 -8.90
C PRO A 87 18.11 11.86 -10.05
N SER A 88 17.19 10.91 -9.99
CA SER A 88 16.08 10.80 -10.93
C SER A 88 15.40 12.17 -11.02
N SER A 89 15.16 12.66 -12.23
CA SER A 89 14.54 13.97 -12.53
C SER A 89 13.25 14.27 -11.75
N LEU A 90 12.58 13.24 -11.23
CA LEU A 90 11.42 13.34 -10.34
C LEU A 90 11.73 13.93 -8.96
N GLN A 91 12.91 13.67 -8.39
CA GLN A 91 13.30 14.18 -7.05
C GLN A 91 13.40 15.71 -7.00
N GLN A 92 13.68 16.37 -8.13
CA GLN A 92 13.68 17.84 -8.20
C GLN A 92 12.27 18.43 -8.29
N LEU A 93 11.28 17.63 -8.67
CA LEU A 93 9.90 18.05 -8.87
C LEU A 93 9.00 17.76 -7.67
N GLU A 94 9.40 16.87 -6.74
CA GLU A 94 8.63 16.52 -5.55
C GLU A 94 8.26 17.78 -4.74
N ASN A 95 6.95 18.00 -4.57
CA ASN A 95 6.31 19.13 -3.89
C ASN A 95 6.25 20.45 -4.68
N ARG A 96 6.33 20.40 -6.02
CA ARG A 96 6.06 21.56 -6.89
C ARG A 96 4.66 22.13 -6.60
N ARG A 97 4.57 23.44 -6.46
CA ARG A 97 3.28 24.16 -6.42
C ARG A 97 2.86 24.52 -7.84
N PHE A 98 1.69 24.03 -8.25
CA PHE A 98 1.05 24.33 -9.53
C PHE A 98 -0.03 25.40 -9.35
N THR A 99 -0.21 26.24 -10.36
CA THR A 99 -1.39 27.10 -10.56
C THR A 99 -2.50 26.33 -11.25
N TYR A 100 -3.75 26.78 -11.15
CA TYR A 100 -4.87 26.12 -11.83
C TYR A 100 -4.67 26.09 -13.36
N LYS A 101 -4.13 27.19 -13.91
CA LYS A 101 -3.85 27.31 -15.35
C LYS A 101 -2.78 26.32 -15.82
N GLU A 102 -1.75 26.04 -15.02
CA GLU A 102 -0.80 24.98 -15.33
C GLU A 102 -1.48 23.61 -15.35
N LEU A 103 -2.41 23.34 -14.43
CA LEU A 103 -3.18 22.09 -14.43
C LEU A 103 -4.03 21.95 -15.69
N GLU A 104 -4.70 23.03 -16.14
CA GLU A 104 -5.44 23.04 -17.41
C GLU A 104 -4.52 22.68 -18.58
N VAL A 105 -3.31 23.24 -18.62
CA VAL A 105 -2.36 22.95 -19.69
C VAL A 105 -1.92 21.49 -19.67
N ILE A 106 -1.43 20.98 -18.53
CA ILE A 106 -0.87 19.62 -18.46
C ILE A 106 -1.94 18.54 -18.65
N THR A 107 -3.21 18.83 -18.35
CA THR A 107 -4.35 17.89 -18.51
C THR A 107 -5.15 18.10 -19.80
N ASN A 108 -4.69 18.99 -20.69
CA ASN A 108 -5.40 19.37 -21.91
C ASN A 108 -6.87 19.79 -21.64
N ASN A 109 -7.05 20.71 -20.69
CA ASN A 109 -8.33 21.16 -20.15
C ASN A 109 -9.16 20.04 -19.51
N PHE A 110 -8.52 19.22 -18.66
CA PHE A 110 -9.15 18.12 -17.92
C PHE A 110 -9.92 17.14 -18.82
N LYS A 111 -9.40 16.85 -20.02
CA LYS A 111 -10.12 16.13 -21.07
C LYS A 111 -10.32 14.64 -20.78
N GLN A 112 -9.30 13.98 -20.23
CA GLN A 112 -9.30 12.53 -20.03
C GLN A 112 -9.38 12.20 -18.53
N VAL A 113 -10.47 11.58 -18.14
CA VAL A 113 -10.69 11.06 -16.78
C VAL A 113 -10.07 9.67 -16.69
N LEU A 114 -9.18 9.49 -15.71
CA LEU A 114 -8.62 8.19 -15.31
C LEU A 114 -9.51 7.48 -14.29
N GLY A 115 -10.18 8.23 -13.41
CA GLY A 115 -11.03 7.66 -12.38
C GLY A 115 -11.87 8.72 -11.67
N ARG A 116 -12.84 8.23 -10.90
CA ARG A 116 -13.74 9.06 -10.07
C ARG A 116 -13.89 8.42 -8.69
N GLY A 117 -13.75 9.23 -7.65
CA GLY A 117 -13.93 8.79 -6.25
C GLY A 117 -14.62 9.85 -5.39
N GLY A 118 -14.66 9.61 -4.07
CA GLY A 118 -15.24 10.55 -3.10
C GLY A 118 -14.58 11.92 -3.09
N PHE A 119 -13.34 11.99 -3.57
CA PHE A 119 -12.54 13.21 -3.68
C PHE A 119 -12.80 14.05 -4.93
N GLY A 120 -13.43 13.47 -5.95
CA GLY A 120 -13.60 14.10 -7.25
C GLY A 120 -13.03 13.24 -8.38
N TYR A 121 -12.50 13.91 -9.39
CA TYR A 121 -12.00 13.28 -10.62
C TYR A 121 -10.47 13.22 -10.61
N VAL A 122 -9.94 12.12 -11.14
CA VAL A 122 -8.52 11.98 -11.45
C VAL A 122 -8.37 12.08 -12.96
N TYR A 123 -7.53 12.99 -13.42
CA TYR A 123 -7.29 13.26 -14.83
C TYR A 123 -5.91 12.81 -15.26
N ASP A 124 -5.80 12.40 -16.51
CA ASP A 124 -4.53 12.16 -17.18
C ASP A 124 -3.85 13.51 -17.48
N GLY A 125 -2.52 13.55 -17.38
CA GLY A 125 -1.76 14.73 -17.74
C GLY A 125 -0.30 14.44 -18.04
N PHE A 126 0.37 15.44 -18.63
CA PHE A 126 1.78 15.38 -18.99
C PHE A 126 2.48 16.67 -18.57
N LEU A 127 3.55 16.54 -17.77
CA LEU A 127 4.43 17.66 -17.43
C LEU A 127 5.19 18.16 -18.67
N GLU A 128 5.84 19.31 -18.53
CA GLU A 128 6.57 19.98 -19.63
C GLU A 128 7.70 19.11 -20.20
N ASN A 129 8.27 18.21 -19.38
CA ASN A 129 9.31 17.26 -19.78
C ASN A 129 8.75 15.95 -20.37
N GLY A 130 7.44 15.85 -20.58
CA GLY A 130 6.77 14.66 -21.11
C GLY A 130 6.47 13.57 -20.06
N THR A 131 6.75 13.81 -18.78
CA THR A 131 6.42 12.86 -17.71
C THR A 131 4.90 12.79 -17.54
N GLN A 132 4.34 11.59 -17.68
CA GLN A 132 2.92 11.33 -17.45
C GLN A 132 2.59 11.38 -15.95
N VAL A 133 1.47 12.01 -15.61
CA VAL A 133 1.02 12.24 -14.24
C VAL A 133 -0.47 12.01 -14.07
N ALA A 134 -0.90 11.76 -12.84
CA ALA A 134 -2.31 11.70 -12.47
C ALA A 134 -2.68 12.95 -11.65
N VAL A 135 -3.68 13.72 -12.09
CA VAL A 135 -4.14 14.95 -11.44
C VAL A 135 -5.47 14.69 -10.74
N LYS A 136 -5.44 14.52 -9.41
CA LYS A 136 -6.63 14.37 -8.56
C LYS A 136 -7.16 15.75 -8.22
N LEU A 137 -8.25 16.16 -8.89
CA LEU A 137 -8.91 17.44 -8.65
C LEU A 137 -9.99 17.27 -7.58
N ARG A 138 -9.96 18.12 -6.55
CA ARG A 138 -11.00 18.17 -5.52
C ARG A 138 -12.32 18.60 -6.14
N SER A 139 -13.42 17.92 -5.83
CA SER A 139 -14.77 18.42 -6.16
C SER A 139 -15.28 19.44 -5.13
N ASP A 140 -16.05 20.43 -5.57
CA ASP A 140 -16.62 21.47 -4.70
C ASP A 140 -17.76 20.99 -3.79
N SER A 141 -18.16 19.72 -3.90
CA SER A 141 -19.40 19.21 -3.31
C SER A 141 -19.36 18.90 -1.81
N SER A 142 -18.21 18.99 -1.12
CA SER A 142 -18.16 18.76 0.34
C SER A 142 -17.02 19.45 1.09
N ASN A 143 -17.32 19.88 2.33
CA ASN A 143 -16.33 20.36 3.31
C ASN A 143 -15.38 19.26 3.80
N GLN A 144 -15.81 17.99 3.73
CA GLN A 144 -15.02 16.83 4.12
C GLN A 144 -13.80 16.66 3.19
N GLY A 145 -14.00 16.87 1.89
CA GLY A 145 -12.92 16.77 0.89
C GLY A 145 -11.79 17.78 1.08
N VAL A 146 -12.02 18.94 1.70
CA VAL A 146 -10.95 19.91 2.00
C VAL A 146 -10.03 19.40 3.11
N LYS A 147 -10.59 18.83 4.18
CA LYS A 147 -9.78 18.33 5.31
C LYS A 147 -8.91 17.16 4.88
N GLU A 148 -9.50 16.21 4.16
CA GLU A 148 -8.81 15.03 3.67
C GLU A 148 -7.76 15.39 2.61
N PHE A 149 -8.03 16.36 1.72
CA PHE A 149 -7.03 16.91 0.80
C PHE A 149 -5.81 17.49 1.54
N LEU A 150 -6.06 18.35 2.53
CA LEU A 150 -4.99 18.97 3.29
C LEU A 150 -4.20 17.93 4.09
N ALA A 151 -4.88 16.94 4.65
CA ALA A 151 -4.24 15.83 5.34
C ALA A 151 -3.35 15.01 4.38
N GLU A 152 -3.87 14.65 3.21
CA GLU A 152 -3.15 13.90 2.19
C GLU A 152 -1.90 14.67 1.71
N ALA A 153 -2.06 15.96 1.37
CA ALA A 153 -0.94 16.82 0.98
C ALA A 153 0.13 16.90 2.07
N GLN A 154 -0.26 17.13 3.33
CA GLN A 154 0.68 17.21 4.46
C GLN A 154 1.42 15.91 4.69
N ILE A 155 0.73 14.77 4.59
CA ILE A 155 1.33 13.46 4.79
C ILE A 155 2.33 13.16 3.66
N LEU A 156 1.90 13.34 2.41
CA LEU A 156 2.71 13.00 1.23
C LEU A 156 3.95 13.88 1.07
N THR A 157 3.98 15.10 1.64
CA THR A 157 5.23 15.90 1.70
C THR A 157 6.32 15.27 2.58
N ARG A 158 5.97 14.33 3.48
CA ARG A 158 6.86 13.81 4.52
C ARG A 158 7.22 12.33 4.33
N ILE A 159 6.44 11.60 3.54
CA ILE A 159 6.61 10.16 3.36
C ILE A 159 7.08 9.86 1.94
N HIS A 160 8.14 9.07 1.83
CA HIS A 160 8.73 8.67 0.56
C HIS A 160 9.20 7.23 0.68
N HIS A 161 8.61 6.34 -0.10
CA HIS A 161 8.96 4.93 -0.12
C HIS A 161 8.57 4.32 -1.46
N LYS A 162 9.38 3.37 -1.95
CA LYS A 162 9.18 2.73 -3.26
C LYS A 162 7.83 2.02 -3.44
N ASN A 163 7.14 1.69 -2.33
CA ASN A 163 5.82 1.04 -2.33
C ASN A 163 4.69 1.97 -1.86
N LEU A 164 4.92 3.29 -1.91
CA LEU A 164 3.88 4.31 -1.75
C LEU A 164 3.86 5.16 -3.02
N VAL A 165 2.67 5.63 -3.42
CA VAL A 165 2.56 6.52 -4.58
C VAL A 165 3.16 7.88 -4.23
N SER A 166 4.11 8.32 -5.04
CA SER A 166 4.78 9.60 -4.88
C SER A 166 3.91 10.75 -5.35
N MET A 167 3.79 11.77 -4.52
CA MET A 167 3.22 13.06 -4.90
C MET A 167 4.29 13.90 -5.58
N ILE A 168 4.03 14.31 -6.82
CA ILE A 168 4.89 15.23 -7.56
C ILE A 168 4.60 16.66 -7.11
N GLY A 169 3.35 17.00 -6.86
CA GLY A 169 3.05 18.34 -6.36
C GLY A 169 1.59 18.57 -6.07
N TYR A 170 1.26 19.83 -5.82
CA TYR A 170 -0.07 20.23 -5.42
C TYR A 170 -0.45 21.58 -6.01
N CYS A 171 -1.75 21.82 -6.12
CA CYS A 171 -2.34 23.11 -6.44
C CYS A 171 -3.25 23.54 -5.29
N LYS A 172 -3.09 24.80 -4.89
CA LYS A 172 -4.02 25.52 -4.02
C LYS A 172 -4.10 26.96 -4.54
N ASP A 173 -5.08 27.18 -5.40
CA ASP A 173 -5.29 28.42 -6.15
C ASP A 173 -6.75 28.85 -5.98
N GLY A 174 -7.00 29.74 -5.02
CA GLY A 174 -8.36 30.04 -4.55
C GLY A 174 -9.06 28.79 -4.02
N ASP A 175 -10.23 28.49 -4.58
CA ASP A 175 -11.04 27.32 -4.23
C ASP A 175 -10.60 26.03 -4.96
N TYR A 176 -9.75 26.18 -5.99
CA TYR A 176 -9.22 25.06 -6.75
C TYR A 176 -8.09 24.38 -5.99
N MET A 177 -8.27 23.07 -5.74
CA MET A 177 -7.32 22.23 -5.04
C MET A 177 -7.07 20.95 -5.83
N ALA A 178 -5.81 20.61 -6.09
CA ALA A 178 -5.46 19.38 -6.77
C ALA A 178 -4.16 18.78 -6.23
N LEU A 179 -4.03 17.46 -6.32
CA LEU A 179 -2.79 16.73 -6.06
C LEU A 179 -2.33 16.09 -7.37
N VAL A 180 -1.04 16.21 -7.65
CA VAL A 180 -0.39 15.67 -8.86
C VAL A 180 0.49 14.51 -8.41
N TYR A 181 0.23 13.32 -8.94
CA TYR A 181 0.94 12.09 -8.60
C TYR A 181 1.69 11.54 -9.80
N GLU A 182 2.65 10.65 -9.53
CA GLU A 182 3.14 9.75 -10.57
C GLU A 182 1.98 8.94 -11.19
N TYR A 183 2.06 8.70 -12.49
CA TYR A 183 1.05 7.90 -13.19
C TYR A 183 1.29 6.39 -12.99
N MET A 184 0.22 5.67 -12.65
CA MET A 184 0.24 4.22 -12.38
C MET A 184 -0.47 3.48 -13.51
N SER A 185 0.30 3.03 -14.51
CA SER A 185 -0.22 2.63 -15.81
C SER A 185 -1.08 1.36 -15.83
N GLU A 186 -0.93 0.47 -14.86
CA GLU A 186 -1.73 -0.76 -14.78
C GLU A 186 -2.98 -0.57 -13.90
N GLY A 187 -3.24 0.66 -13.46
CA GLY A 187 -4.41 1.01 -12.68
C GLY A 187 -4.38 0.41 -11.27
N THR A 188 -5.55 0.08 -10.76
CA THR A 188 -5.72 -0.50 -9.43
C THR A 188 -5.54 -2.01 -9.43
N LEU A 189 -5.14 -2.55 -8.28
CA LEU A 189 -5.13 -4.00 -8.05
C LEU A 189 -6.54 -4.60 -8.18
N GLN A 190 -7.58 -3.85 -7.80
CA GLN A 190 -8.97 -4.29 -7.96
C GLN A 190 -9.29 -4.60 -9.42
N GLU A 191 -9.00 -3.68 -10.35
CA GLU A 191 -9.25 -3.88 -11.78
C GLU A 191 -8.45 -5.07 -12.33
N SER A 192 -7.23 -5.28 -11.83
CA SER A 192 -6.39 -6.43 -12.19
C SER A 192 -6.95 -7.76 -11.68
N ILE A 193 -7.61 -7.78 -10.53
CA ILE A 193 -8.28 -8.98 -9.97
C ILE A 193 -9.58 -9.27 -10.72
N GLU A 194 -10.35 -8.23 -11.05
CA GLU A 194 -11.61 -8.33 -11.78
C GLU A 194 -11.41 -8.66 -13.28
N GLY A 195 -10.18 -8.53 -13.79
CA GLY A 195 -9.88 -8.71 -15.21
C GLY A 195 -10.35 -7.54 -16.08
N SER A 196 -10.67 -6.40 -15.46
CA SER A 196 -11.09 -5.14 -16.09
C SER A 196 -9.94 -4.14 -16.29
N GLY A 197 -8.73 -4.50 -15.86
CA GLY A 197 -7.53 -3.65 -15.99
C GLY A 197 -7.14 -3.35 -17.44
N GLN A 198 -6.40 -2.25 -17.64
CA GLN A 198 -6.05 -1.73 -18.97
C GLN A 198 -5.36 -2.75 -19.88
N SER A 199 -4.55 -3.64 -19.31
CA SER A 199 -3.84 -4.67 -20.08
C SER A 199 -4.68 -5.92 -20.35
N GLY A 200 -5.84 -6.09 -19.70
CA GLY A 200 -6.64 -7.32 -19.75
C GLY A 200 -5.90 -8.56 -19.23
N ARG A 201 -4.77 -8.37 -18.53
CA ARG A 201 -3.89 -9.46 -18.08
C ARG A 201 -4.28 -9.88 -16.66
N PHE A 202 -4.60 -11.15 -16.51
CA PHE A 202 -4.74 -11.73 -15.18
C PHE A 202 -3.38 -11.84 -14.49
N LEU A 203 -3.36 -11.48 -13.21
CA LEU A 203 -2.18 -11.68 -12.36
C LEU A 203 -1.96 -13.16 -12.09
N ASN A 204 -0.79 -13.67 -12.47
CA ASN A 204 -0.35 -15.00 -12.08
C ASN A 204 0.02 -15.05 -10.60
N TRP A 205 0.19 -16.26 -10.05
CA TRP A 205 0.44 -16.45 -8.62
C TRP A 205 1.68 -15.69 -8.10
N ARG A 206 2.78 -15.75 -8.86
CA ARG A 206 4.02 -15.06 -8.49
C ARG A 206 3.86 -13.54 -8.45
N GLN A 207 3.10 -12.97 -9.38
CA GLN A 207 2.77 -11.54 -9.39
C GLN A 207 1.93 -11.15 -8.18
N ARG A 208 0.92 -11.96 -7.81
CA ARG A 208 0.09 -11.72 -6.62
C ARG A 208 0.92 -11.72 -5.33
N LEU A 209 1.82 -12.69 -5.18
CA LEU A 209 2.73 -12.75 -4.04
C LEU A 209 3.65 -11.53 -3.98
N LYS A 210 4.21 -11.10 -5.12
CA LYS A 210 5.03 -9.89 -5.21
C LYS A 210 4.25 -8.66 -4.75
N ILE A 211 3.04 -8.47 -5.27
CA ILE A 211 2.17 -7.34 -4.94
C ILE A 211 1.80 -7.34 -3.45
N ALA A 212 1.48 -8.50 -2.88
CA ALA A 212 1.19 -8.63 -1.45
C ALA A 212 2.40 -8.23 -0.58
N LEU A 213 3.59 -8.69 -0.94
CA LEU A 213 4.83 -8.34 -0.25
C LEU A 213 5.12 -6.83 -0.35
N GLU A 214 5.05 -6.26 -1.54
CA GLU A 214 5.30 -4.85 -1.78
C GLU A 214 4.30 -3.96 -1.03
N SER A 215 3.03 -4.35 -0.99
CA SER A 215 2.01 -3.67 -0.18
C SER A 215 2.33 -3.76 1.31
N ALA A 216 2.75 -4.93 1.81
CA ALA A 216 3.15 -5.09 3.20
C ALA A 216 4.39 -4.24 3.55
N GLN A 217 5.38 -4.14 2.66
CA GLN A 217 6.55 -3.28 2.83
C GLN A 217 6.16 -1.79 2.90
N GLY A 218 5.20 -1.36 2.07
CA GLY A 218 4.64 -0.02 2.16
C GLY A 218 4.01 0.26 3.52
N LEU A 219 3.19 -0.67 4.03
CA LEU A 219 2.55 -0.54 5.35
C LEU A 219 3.54 -0.59 6.50
N GLU A 220 4.54 -1.47 6.44
CA GLU A 220 5.62 -1.54 7.43
C GLU A 220 6.35 -0.20 7.52
N TYR A 221 6.68 0.40 6.38
CA TYR A 221 7.28 1.74 6.35
C TYR A 221 6.37 2.78 7.01
N LEU A 222 5.06 2.79 6.73
CA LEU A 222 4.15 3.73 7.38
C LEU A 222 4.10 3.54 8.91
N HIS A 223 4.04 2.30 9.37
CA HIS A 223 3.87 2.00 10.79
C HIS A 223 5.16 2.14 11.60
N MET A 224 6.31 1.81 11.01
CA MET A 224 7.58 1.68 11.73
C MET A 224 8.70 2.57 11.17
N GLY A 225 8.68 2.85 9.86
CA GLY A 225 9.72 3.62 9.17
C GLY A 225 9.45 5.13 9.12
N SER A 226 8.20 5.55 9.25
CA SER A 226 7.80 6.95 9.23
C SER A 226 7.81 7.56 10.64
N ASN A 227 8.12 8.87 10.73
CA ASN A 227 8.13 9.58 12.01
C ASN A 227 7.34 10.90 11.92
N PRO A 228 6.22 11.05 12.67
CA PRO A 228 5.62 10.02 13.53
C PRO A 228 5.07 8.84 12.73
N PRO A 229 4.87 7.65 13.36
CA PRO A 229 4.15 6.55 12.75
C PRO A 229 2.81 6.99 12.14
N LEU A 230 2.41 6.35 11.04
CA LEU A 230 1.22 6.70 10.28
C LEU A 230 0.32 5.48 10.09
N ILE A 231 -0.97 5.62 10.34
CA ILE A 231 -1.98 4.61 10.01
C ILE A 231 -2.73 5.04 8.75
N HIS A 232 -2.80 4.17 7.74
CA HIS A 232 -3.46 4.48 6.47
C HIS A 232 -4.99 4.59 6.58
N ARG A 233 -5.61 3.69 7.35
CA ARG A 233 -7.07 3.57 7.61
C ARG A 233 -7.98 3.26 6.42
N ASP A 234 -7.47 3.21 5.19
CA ASP A 234 -8.26 2.78 4.01
C ASP A 234 -7.47 1.85 3.06
N VAL A 235 -6.87 0.79 3.62
CA VAL A 235 -6.14 -0.20 2.82
C VAL A 235 -7.13 -1.16 2.16
N LYS A 236 -7.16 -1.16 0.83
CA LYS A 236 -8.03 -1.99 -0.01
C LYS A 236 -7.44 -2.14 -1.42
N THR A 237 -7.97 -3.06 -2.21
CA THR A 237 -7.49 -3.34 -3.57
C THR A 237 -7.63 -2.15 -4.53
N SER A 238 -8.59 -1.25 -4.31
CA SER A 238 -8.70 -0.01 -5.11
C SER A 238 -7.65 1.05 -4.76
N ASN A 239 -7.00 0.93 -3.59
CA ASN A 239 -5.99 1.88 -3.09
C ASN A 239 -4.57 1.30 -3.19
N ILE A 240 -4.41 0.17 -3.88
CA ILE A 240 -3.11 -0.38 -4.27
C ILE A 240 -3.03 -0.23 -5.79
N LEU A 241 -2.11 0.62 -6.25
CA LEU A 241 -1.90 0.90 -7.67
C LEU A 241 -0.69 0.15 -8.20
N LEU A 242 -0.72 -0.17 -9.49
CA LEU A 242 0.32 -0.92 -10.19
C LEU A 242 0.93 -0.07 -11.30
N ASN A 243 2.27 -0.02 -11.34
CA ASN A 243 2.98 0.65 -12.44
C ASN A 243 3.21 -0.31 -13.61
N SER A 244 3.89 0.16 -14.66
CA SER A 244 4.18 -0.62 -15.89
C SER A 244 5.03 -1.88 -15.65
N LYS A 245 5.70 -1.98 -14.50
CA LYS A 245 6.49 -3.14 -14.06
C LYS A 245 5.72 -4.07 -13.12
N LEU A 246 4.42 -3.81 -12.92
CA LEU A 246 3.58 -4.48 -11.91
C LEU A 246 4.22 -4.42 -10.52
N GLU A 247 4.78 -3.27 -10.17
CA GLU A 247 5.21 -2.96 -8.80
C GLU A 247 4.06 -2.26 -8.08
N ALA A 248 3.78 -2.72 -6.86
CA ALA A 248 2.66 -2.23 -6.07
C ALA A 248 3.05 -0.99 -5.25
N LYS A 249 2.15 0.01 -5.28
CA LYS A 249 2.25 1.22 -4.48
C LYS A 249 0.92 1.54 -3.81
N ILE A 250 0.95 1.82 -2.50
CA ILE A 250 -0.23 2.25 -1.74
C ILE A 250 -0.55 3.70 -2.08
N ALA A 251 -1.81 3.98 -2.32
CA ALA A 251 -2.36 5.29 -2.68
C ALA A 251 -3.50 5.71 -1.74
N ASP A 252 -3.94 6.97 -1.90
CA ASP A 252 -5.09 7.57 -1.22
C ASP A 252 -4.93 7.74 0.30
N PHE A 253 -4.12 8.72 0.69
CA PHE A 253 -3.81 9.00 2.09
C PHE A 253 -4.79 9.99 2.74
N GLY A 254 -5.92 10.31 2.08
CA GLY A 254 -6.90 11.28 2.59
C GLY A 254 -7.49 10.90 3.95
N LEU A 255 -7.58 9.60 4.23
CA LEU A 255 -8.03 9.07 5.52
C LEU A 255 -6.86 8.72 6.46
N SER A 256 -5.61 8.94 6.09
CA SER A 256 -4.49 8.58 6.95
C SER A 256 -4.43 9.44 8.22
N LYS A 257 -3.83 8.90 9.28
CA LYS A 257 -3.66 9.61 10.55
C LYS A 257 -2.32 9.28 11.20
N ALA A 258 -1.59 10.32 11.58
CA ALA A 258 -0.35 10.23 12.34
C ALA A 258 -0.63 10.01 13.83
N PHE A 259 0.29 9.31 14.49
CA PHE A 259 0.32 9.26 15.95
C PHE A 259 0.74 10.62 16.52
N ASN A 260 0.14 11.01 17.66
CA ASN A 260 0.39 12.31 18.27
C ASN A 260 1.62 12.32 19.19
N ARG A 261 2.00 11.15 19.73
CA ARG A 261 3.10 10.97 20.67
C ARG A 261 3.83 9.66 20.37
N ASP A 262 5.14 9.64 20.61
CA ASP A 262 6.01 8.50 20.29
C ASP A 262 5.66 7.19 21.04
N ASN A 263 4.89 7.27 22.13
CA ASN A 263 4.50 6.13 22.97
C ASN A 263 3.01 5.75 22.87
N ASP A 264 2.24 6.38 21.98
CA ASP A 264 0.82 6.06 21.83
C ASP A 264 0.68 4.67 21.19
N THR A 265 0.03 3.73 21.89
CA THR A 265 -0.27 2.39 21.33
C THR A 265 -1.50 2.41 20.43
N HIS A 266 -2.30 3.47 20.51
CA HIS A 266 -3.54 3.60 19.77
C HIS A 266 -3.88 5.04 19.41
N ILE A 267 -4.72 5.20 18.39
CA ILE A 267 -5.30 6.50 18.04
C ILE A 267 -6.79 6.51 18.38
N SER A 268 -7.21 7.50 19.18
CA SER A 268 -8.62 7.81 19.41
C SER A 268 -9.15 8.70 18.29
N THR A 269 -10.28 8.32 17.71
CA THR A 269 -10.97 9.05 16.65
C THR A 269 -12.44 9.20 17.04
N ASN A 270 -13.02 10.36 16.73
CA ASN A 270 -14.44 10.63 17.01
C ASN A 270 -15.37 10.07 15.92
N VAL A 271 -14.79 9.57 14.83
CA VAL A 271 -15.51 9.09 13.65
C VAL A 271 -14.80 7.84 13.14
N ILE A 272 -15.58 6.80 12.86
CA ILE A 272 -15.12 5.61 12.14
C ILE A 272 -15.10 5.95 10.66
N VAL A 273 -13.95 5.71 10.03
CA VAL A 273 -13.70 5.94 8.60
C VAL A 273 -13.08 4.68 8.00
N GLY A 274 -13.19 4.55 6.68
CA GLY A 274 -12.70 3.38 5.95
C GLY A 274 -13.81 2.72 5.14
N THR A 275 -13.43 1.72 4.35
CA THR A 275 -14.35 1.06 3.43
C THR A 275 -15.02 -0.16 4.07
N PRO A 276 -16.37 -0.28 4.05
CA PRO A 276 -17.07 -1.45 4.56
C PRO A 276 -16.51 -2.76 3.99
N GLY A 277 -16.31 -3.76 4.85
CA GLY A 277 -15.64 -5.03 4.50
C GLY A 277 -14.12 -5.04 4.69
N TYR A 278 -13.49 -3.87 4.81
CA TYR A 278 -12.06 -3.72 5.13
C TYR A 278 -11.82 -3.13 6.53
N VAL A 279 -12.85 -2.55 7.14
CA VAL A 279 -12.77 -1.98 8.50
C VAL A 279 -12.55 -3.09 9.52
N ASP A 280 -11.53 -2.93 10.35
CA ASP A 280 -11.24 -3.81 11.48
C ASP A 280 -12.44 -3.89 12.45
N PRO A 281 -12.88 -5.10 12.88
CA PRO A 281 -14.04 -5.25 13.76
C PRO A 281 -13.91 -4.56 15.13
N GLU A 282 -12.71 -4.53 15.73
CA GLU A 282 -12.50 -3.84 17.01
C GLU A 282 -12.60 -2.33 16.83
N TYR A 283 -12.07 -1.82 15.73
CA TYR A 283 -12.25 -0.41 15.37
C TYR A 283 -13.72 -0.07 15.07
N GLY A 284 -14.42 -0.96 14.36
CA GLY A 284 -15.83 -0.86 14.01
C GLY A 284 -16.78 -0.85 15.22
N SER A 285 -16.42 -1.56 16.29
CA SER A 285 -17.24 -1.74 17.49
C SER A 285 -17.04 -0.66 18.55
N CYS A 286 -16.02 0.20 18.41
CA CYS A 286 -15.72 1.29 19.35
C CYS A 286 -16.78 2.41 19.40
N THR A 287 -17.88 2.33 18.64
CA THR A 287 -19.02 3.26 18.69
C THR A 287 -20.13 2.86 19.66
N ASN A 288 -20.02 1.71 20.33
CA ASN A 288 -21.02 1.23 21.31
C ASN A 288 -20.65 1.52 22.78
N LEU A 289 -19.72 2.44 23.05
CA LEU A 289 -19.32 2.87 24.40
C LEU A 289 -19.56 4.36 24.60
#